data_AF-A0A7Z9Q0N0-F1
#
_entry.id   AF-A0A7Z9Q0N0-F1
#
_cell.length_a   1.000
_cell.length_b   1.000
_cell.length_c   1.000
_cell.angle_alpha   90.00
_cell.angle_beta   90.00
_cell.angle_gamma   90.00
#
_symmetry.space_group_name_H-M   'P 1'
#
loop_
_entity.id
_entity.type
_entity.pdbx_description
1 polymer ?
#
loop_
_entity_poly.entity_id
_entity_poly.type
_entity_poly.pdbx_seq_one_letter_code
_entity_poly.pdbx_strand_id
1 'polypeptide(L)'
;MSLLIFIVSFAFAFCLGSIIEWFVHKDLMHSIQWMKTPHQRHAVEHHAERKAPGKYYAKADELKEYHLFETSFMPALWILHAPLFFAAYYFFGLASGIGVAAGTGAYVIGYEVLHWYMHCPDEFIFRNTRWFQFISEHHRLHHNKASINYNVVQAVVL
;
A
#
# COMPACT_ATOMS: atom_id res chain seq x y z
N MET A 1 -15.11 -21.09 17.68
CA MET A 1 -13.67 -20.82 17.91
C MET A 1 -12.96 -20.41 16.61
N SER A 2 -13.06 -21.18 15.52
CA SER A 2 -12.33 -20.91 14.26
C SER A 2 -12.63 -19.54 13.64
N LEU A 3 -13.89 -19.08 13.63
CA LEU A 3 -14.24 -17.75 13.12
C LEU A 3 -13.59 -16.61 13.94
N LEU A 4 -13.57 -16.74 15.27
CA LEU A 4 -12.94 -15.76 16.14
C LEU A 4 -11.43 -15.67 15.88
N ILE A 5 -10.76 -16.82 15.78
CA ILE A 5 -9.32 -16.89 15.45
C ILE A 5 -9.05 -16.21 14.10
N PHE A 6 -9.87 -16.52 13.08
CA PHE A 6 -9.75 -15.86 11.77
C PHE A 6 -9.87 -14.34 11.89
N ILE A 7 -10.92 -13.83 12.56
CA ILE A 7 -11.16 -12.38 12.70
C ILE A 7 -10.01 -11.69 13.42
N VAL A 8 -9.51 -12.29 14.51
CA VAL A 8 -8.39 -11.74 15.29
C VAL A 8 -7.12 -11.73 14.45
N SER A 9 -6.78 -12.84 13.79
CA SER A 9 -5.60 -12.92 12.93
C SER A 9 -5.68 -11.96 11.74
N PHE A 10 -6.87 -11.81 11.14
CA PHE A 10 -7.13 -10.84 10.07
C PHE A 10 -6.90 -9.40 10.55
N ALA A 11 -7.55 -9.00 11.65
CA ALA A 11 -7.46 -7.64 12.16
C ALA A 11 -6.02 -7.30 12.57
N PHE A 12 -5.34 -8.24 13.25
CA PHE A 12 -3.94 -8.09 13.62
C PHE A 12 -3.04 -7.91 12.39
N ALA A 13 -3.18 -8.77 11.38
CA ALA A 13 -2.39 -8.69 10.15
C ALA A 13 -2.67 -7.40 9.36
N PHE A 14 -3.92 -6.95 9.32
CA PHE A 14 -4.30 -5.70 8.67
C PHE A 14 -3.68 -4.48 9.38
N CYS A 15 -3.72 -4.42 10.71
CA CYS A 15 -3.09 -3.34 11.47
C CYS A 15 -1.55 -3.38 11.33
N LEU A 16 -0.95 -4.57 11.35
CA LEU A 16 0.50 -4.73 11.13
C LEU A 16 0.92 -4.30 9.72
N GLY A 17 -0.01 -4.37 8.76
CA GLY A 17 0.19 -3.88 7.39
C GLY A 17 0.73 -2.46 7.33
N SER A 18 0.35 -1.56 8.24
CA SER A 18 0.88 -0.18 8.26
C SER A 18 2.34 -0.10 8.63
N ILE A 19 2.80 -0.93 9.57
CA ILE A 19 4.22 -1.00 9.92
C ILE A 19 5.00 -1.59 8.74
N ILE A 20 4.50 -2.68 8.15
CA ILE A 20 5.14 -3.35 7.01
C ILE A 20 5.22 -2.40 5.80
N GLU A 21 4.13 -1.70 5.48
CA GLU A 21 4.09 -0.71 4.42
C GLU A 21 5.14 0.37 4.62
N TRP A 22 5.27 0.92 5.84
CA TRP A 22 6.27 1.94 6.14
C TRP A 22 7.68 1.44 5.81
N PHE A 23 8.04 0.23 6.25
CA PHE A 23 9.35 -0.37 5.96
C PHE A 23 9.54 -0.66 4.47
N VAL A 24 8.55 -1.24 3.82
CA VAL A 24 8.60 -1.56 2.38
C VAL A 24 8.76 -0.28 1.57
N HIS A 25 7.93 0.72 1.85
CA HIS A 25 7.92 1.96 1.09
C HIS A 25 9.22 2.73 1.32
N LYS A 26 9.67 2.86 2.57
CA LYS A 26 10.92 3.54 2.90
C LYS A 26 12.16 2.81 2.39
N ASP A 27 12.31 1.54 2.77
CA ASP A 27 13.58 0.82 2.63
C ASP A 27 13.65 -0.04 1.35
N LEU A 28 12.53 -0.36 0.68
CA LEU A 28 12.54 -1.08 -0.60
C LEU A 28 12.17 -0.18 -1.79
N MET A 29 11.18 0.70 -1.64
CA MET A 29 10.72 1.55 -2.74
C MET A 29 11.50 2.88 -2.83
N HIS A 30 11.96 3.44 -1.72
CA HIS A 30 12.82 4.64 -1.71
C HIS A 30 14.31 4.35 -1.54
N SER A 31 14.73 3.09 -1.62
CA SER A 31 16.14 2.70 -1.53
C SER A 31 16.49 1.53 -2.46
N ILE A 32 17.69 1.58 -3.03
CA ILE A 32 18.25 0.49 -3.85
C ILE A 32 18.96 -0.59 -3.02
N GLN A 33 19.06 -0.41 -1.70
CA GLN A 33 19.89 -1.24 -0.82
C GLN A 33 19.49 -2.72 -0.86
N TRP A 34 18.19 -3.01 -0.96
CA TRP A 34 17.66 -4.36 -0.88
C TRP A 34 17.17 -4.87 -2.24
N MET A 35 16.50 -4.02 -3.02
CA MET A 35 15.99 -4.39 -4.34
C MET A 35 15.92 -3.19 -5.27
N LYS A 36 16.43 -3.35 -6.51
CA LYS A 36 16.39 -2.30 -7.52
C LYS A 36 15.00 -2.13 -8.14
N THR A 37 14.25 -3.22 -8.34
CA THR A 37 12.99 -3.20 -9.09
C THR A 37 11.88 -2.37 -8.41
N PRO A 38 11.59 -2.53 -7.10
CA PRO A 38 10.60 -1.68 -6.43
C PRO A 38 11.02 -0.21 -6.44
N HIS A 39 12.32 0.07 -6.27
CA HIS A 39 12.85 1.43 -6.35
C HIS A 39 12.67 2.06 -7.73
N GLN A 40 12.97 1.33 -8.79
CA GLN A 40 12.82 1.79 -10.16
C GLN A 40 11.35 2.13 -10.47
N ARG A 41 10.41 1.24 -10.16
CA ARG A 41 8.98 1.47 -10.41
C ARG A 41 8.39 2.60 -9.59
N HIS A 42 8.83 2.73 -8.35
CA HIS A 42 8.25 3.68 -7.41
C HIS A 42 8.98 5.03 -7.39
N ALA A 43 10.24 5.07 -7.01
CA ALA A 43 10.96 6.33 -6.86
C ALA A 43 11.35 6.98 -8.20
N VAL A 44 11.63 6.17 -9.23
CA VAL A 44 12.07 6.69 -10.53
C VAL A 44 10.89 6.90 -11.48
N GLU A 45 10.10 5.87 -11.75
CA GLU A 45 9.00 5.98 -12.74
C GLU A 45 7.82 6.78 -12.17
N HIS A 46 7.35 6.42 -10.98
CA HIS A 46 6.17 7.06 -10.40
C HIS A 46 6.46 8.44 -9.78
N HIS A 47 7.45 8.54 -8.89
CA HIS A 47 7.73 9.81 -8.20
C HIS A 47 8.31 10.89 -9.11
N ALA A 48 9.20 10.56 -10.04
CA ALA A 48 9.80 11.58 -10.91
C ALA A 48 8.75 12.25 -11.80
N GLU A 49 7.74 11.50 -12.25
CA GLU A 49 6.63 12.05 -13.03
C GLU A 49 5.67 12.86 -12.13
N ARG A 50 5.22 12.28 -11.01
CA ARG A 50 4.11 12.85 -10.20
C ARG A 50 4.54 13.96 -9.25
N LYS A 51 5.83 14.15 -9.02
CA LYS A 51 6.39 15.28 -8.27
C LYS A 51 6.36 16.61 -9.04
N ALA A 52 6.27 16.58 -10.36
CA ALA A 52 6.30 17.80 -11.16
C ALA A 52 5.08 18.72 -10.86
N PRO A 53 5.22 20.05 -10.93
CA PRO A 53 4.12 20.98 -10.65
C PRO A 53 2.88 20.67 -11.50
N GLY A 54 1.73 20.47 -10.84
CA GLY A 54 0.46 20.16 -11.50
C GLY A 54 0.35 18.76 -12.11
N LYS A 55 1.27 17.84 -11.77
CA LYS A 55 1.28 16.45 -12.28
C LYS A 55 0.88 15.41 -11.23
N TYR A 56 0.62 15.82 -9.99
CA TYR A 56 0.20 14.89 -8.93
C TYR A 56 -1.07 14.13 -9.32
N TYR A 57 -2.11 14.82 -9.78
CA TYR A 57 -3.30 14.17 -10.32
C TYR A 57 -3.05 13.80 -11.79
N ALA A 58 -3.47 12.59 -12.16
CA ALA A 58 -3.43 12.16 -13.56
C ALA A 58 -4.40 13.01 -14.39
N LYS A 59 -3.94 13.41 -15.58
CA LYS A 59 -4.79 14.13 -16.54
C LYS A 59 -5.66 13.15 -17.34
N ALA A 60 -6.74 13.66 -17.93
CA ALA A 60 -7.70 12.84 -18.67
C ALA A 60 -7.07 11.99 -19.81
N ASP A 61 -6.01 12.50 -20.44
CA ASP A 61 -5.22 11.80 -21.46
C ASP A 61 -4.27 10.73 -20.86
N GLU A 62 -3.83 10.90 -19.62
CA GLU A 62 -2.96 9.97 -18.88
C GLU A 62 -3.76 8.82 -18.22
N LEU A 63 -5.07 8.99 -17.97
CA LEU A 63 -5.91 8.00 -17.27
C LEU A 63 -5.93 6.62 -17.94
N LYS A 64 -5.73 6.55 -19.26
CA LYS A 64 -5.71 5.28 -20.01
C LYS A 64 -4.46 4.45 -19.73
N GLU A 65 -3.38 5.12 -19.37
CA GLU A 65 -2.06 4.53 -19.12
C GLU A 65 -1.80 4.37 -17.61
N TYR A 66 -2.63 4.96 -16.75
CA TYR A 66 -2.47 4.89 -15.30
C TYR A 66 -3.12 3.64 -14.71
N HIS A 67 -2.39 2.53 -14.65
CA HIS A 67 -2.92 1.24 -14.25
C HIS A 67 -2.77 0.95 -12.74
N LEU A 68 -3.75 0.22 -12.19
CA LEU A 68 -3.67 -0.34 -10.84
C LEU A 68 -2.46 -1.28 -10.74
N PHE A 69 -1.73 -1.29 -9.62
CA PHE A 69 -0.50 -2.07 -9.39
C PHE A 69 0.73 -1.66 -10.19
N GLU A 70 0.65 -0.63 -11.05
CA GLU A 70 1.76 -0.28 -11.93
C GLU A 70 2.97 0.30 -11.18
N THR A 71 2.70 1.07 -10.14
CA THR A 71 3.70 1.86 -9.41
C THR A 71 4.22 1.15 -8.14
N SER A 72 3.83 -0.11 -7.97
CA SER A 72 4.02 -0.86 -6.74
C SER A 72 4.51 -2.29 -7.00
N PHE A 73 5.19 -2.84 -5.98
CA PHE A 73 5.63 -4.23 -5.93
C PHE A 73 4.92 -5.02 -4.83
N MET A 74 3.85 -4.47 -4.24
CA MET A 74 3.15 -5.02 -3.08
C MET A 74 2.55 -6.43 -3.31
N PRO A 75 2.00 -6.80 -4.48
CA PRO A 75 1.52 -8.17 -4.71
C PRO A 75 2.64 -9.22 -4.65
N ALA A 76 3.80 -8.90 -5.21
CA ALA A 76 4.96 -9.79 -5.12
C ALA A 76 5.46 -9.90 -3.68
N LEU A 77 5.48 -8.78 -2.95
CA LEU A 77 5.81 -8.78 -1.52
C LEU A 77 4.81 -9.60 -0.70
N TRP A 78 3.51 -9.58 -1.03
CA TRP A 78 2.51 -10.41 -0.36
C TRP A 78 2.82 -11.90 -0.53
N ILE A 79 3.23 -12.35 -1.73
CA ILE A 79 3.66 -13.73 -1.96
C ILE A 79 4.87 -14.07 -1.09
N LEU A 80 5.82 -13.15 -0.93
CA LEU A 80 6.98 -13.35 -0.05
C LEU A 80 6.60 -13.49 1.44
N HIS A 81 5.39 -13.10 1.85
CA HIS A 81 4.87 -13.34 3.20
C HIS A 81 4.31 -14.76 3.38
N ALA A 82 4.33 -15.64 2.37
CA ALA A 82 3.87 -17.02 2.51
C ALA A 82 4.47 -17.79 3.72
N PRO A 83 5.75 -17.63 4.10
CA PRO A 83 6.30 -18.23 5.32
C PRO A 83 5.58 -17.75 6.60
N LEU A 84 5.14 -16.49 6.65
CA LEU A 84 4.36 -15.96 7.77
C LEU A 84 2.96 -16.60 7.84
N PHE A 85 2.32 -16.79 6.69
CA PHE A 85 1.01 -17.45 6.62
C PHE A 85 1.10 -18.89 7.09
N PHE A 86 2.16 -19.59 6.65
CA PHE A 86 2.45 -20.96 7.07
C PHE A 86 2.76 -21.03 8.57
N ALA A 87 3.56 -20.11 9.11
CA ALA A 87 3.84 -20.06 10.54
C ALA A 87 2.54 -19.85 11.36
N ALA A 88 1.69 -18.91 10.96
CA ALA A 88 0.40 -18.68 11.61
C ALA A 88 -0.51 -19.92 11.56
N TYR A 89 -0.53 -20.61 10.41
CA TYR A 89 -1.20 -21.90 10.26
C TYR A 89 -0.63 -22.96 11.21
N TYR A 90 0.69 -23.11 11.25
CA TYR A 90 1.37 -24.16 12.01
C TYR A 90 1.14 -24.03 13.51
N PHE A 91 1.21 -22.81 14.04
CA PHE A 91 1.07 -22.57 15.49
C PHE A 91 -0.37 -22.38 15.96
N PHE A 92 -1.26 -21.86 15.11
CA PHE A 92 -2.61 -21.44 15.53
C PHE A 92 -3.74 -22.03 14.68
N GLY A 93 -3.41 -22.94 13.76
CA GLY A 93 -4.36 -23.66 12.93
C GLY A 93 -4.77 -22.92 11.65
N LEU A 94 -5.51 -23.64 10.79
CA LEU A 94 -5.89 -23.18 9.44
C LEU A 94 -6.60 -21.82 9.43
N ALA A 95 -7.52 -21.59 10.37
CA ALA A 95 -8.24 -20.32 10.47
C ALA A 95 -7.30 -19.13 10.68
N SER A 96 -6.22 -19.30 11.44
CA SER A 96 -5.22 -18.24 11.67
C SER A 96 -4.39 -17.98 10.41
N GLY A 97 -3.89 -19.03 9.76
CA GLY A 97 -3.13 -18.90 8.51
C GLY A 97 -3.91 -18.19 7.41
N ILE A 98 -5.18 -18.57 7.20
CA ILE A 98 -6.07 -17.90 6.25
C ILE A 98 -6.37 -16.46 6.72
N GLY A 99 -6.59 -16.24 8.03
CA GLY A 99 -6.82 -14.90 8.58
C GLY A 99 -5.67 -13.94 8.31
N VAL A 100 -4.42 -14.36 8.56
CA VAL A 100 -3.24 -13.54 8.27
C VAL A 100 -3.12 -13.27 6.77
N ALA A 101 -3.25 -14.30 5.92
CA ALA A 101 -3.15 -14.13 4.46
C ALA A 101 -4.23 -13.19 3.91
N ALA A 102 -5.47 -13.32 4.40
CA ALA A 102 -6.58 -12.45 4.01
C ALA A 102 -6.39 -11.02 4.53
N GLY A 103 -5.90 -10.83 5.76
CA GLY A 103 -5.66 -9.51 6.35
C GLY A 103 -4.57 -8.74 5.61
N THR A 104 -3.44 -9.38 5.33
CA THR A 104 -2.37 -8.77 4.51
C THR A 104 -2.81 -8.56 3.06
N GLY A 105 -3.59 -9.48 2.49
CA GLY A 105 -4.13 -9.35 1.13
C GLY A 105 -5.09 -8.18 1.00
N ALA A 106 -6.00 -8.01 1.97
CA ALA A 106 -6.89 -6.85 2.05
C ALA A 106 -6.10 -5.54 2.19
N TYR A 107 -5.01 -5.54 2.96
CA TYR A 107 -4.14 -4.37 3.08
C TYR A 107 -3.46 -4.02 1.75
N VAL A 108 -2.92 -5.00 1.02
CA VAL A 108 -2.29 -4.80 -0.29
C VAL A 108 -3.29 -4.28 -1.31
N ILE A 109 -4.49 -4.86 -1.37
CA ILE A 109 -5.56 -4.36 -2.24
C ILE A 109 -5.93 -2.92 -1.85
N GLY A 110 -6.08 -2.66 -0.55
CA GLY A 110 -6.35 -1.32 -0.02
C GLY A 110 -5.28 -0.31 -0.40
N TYR A 111 -4.00 -0.67 -0.28
CA TYR A 111 -2.86 0.14 -0.70
C TYR A 111 -2.99 0.53 -2.17
N GLU A 112 -3.16 -0.46 -3.04
CA GLU A 112 -3.15 -0.25 -4.49
C GLU A 112 -4.34 0.59 -4.96
N VAL A 113 -5.53 0.27 -4.43
CA VAL A 113 -6.76 0.97 -4.78
C VAL A 113 -6.74 2.40 -4.25
N LEU A 114 -6.36 2.61 -2.98
CA LEU A 114 -6.31 3.96 -2.42
C LEU A 114 -5.22 4.79 -3.08
N HIS A 115 -4.03 4.23 -3.28
CA HIS A 115 -2.94 4.88 -4.00
C HIS A 115 -3.39 5.34 -5.39
N TRP A 116 -4.03 4.45 -6.14
CA TRP A 116 -4.55 4.78 -7.47
C TRP A 116 -5.58 5.91 -7.41
N TYR A 117 -6.57 5.83 -6.53
CA TYR A 117 -7.60 6.87 -6.39
C TYR A 117 -7.04 8.20 -5.88
N MET A 118 -5.93 8.22 -5.14
CA MET A 118 -5.27 9.48 -4.75
C MET A 118 -4.75 10.26 -5.97
N HIS A 119 -4.36 9.56 -7.04
CA HIS A 119 -3.93 10.17 -8.30
C HIS A 119 -5.08 10.33 -9.31
N CYS A 120 -6.11 9.48 -9.23
CA CYS A 120 -7.28 9.46 -10.12
C CYS A 120 -8.61 9.53 -9.32
N PRO A 121 -8.91 10.63 -8.61
CA PRO A 121 -10.00 10.67 -7.62
C PRO A 121 -11.41 10.76 -8.22
N ASP A 122 -11.54 11.03 -9.53
CA ASP A 122 -12.81 11.40 -10.15
C ASP A 122 -13.91 10.35 -9.97
N GLU A 123 -13.57 9.06 -10.01
CA GLU A 123 -14.56 7.97 -9.85
C GLU A 123 -14.62 7.41 -8.41
N PHE A 124 -13.91 8.01 -7.45
CA PHE A 124 -13.93 7.50 -6.08
C PHE A 124 -15.13 8.03 -5.30
N ILE A 125 -16.03 7.13 -4.92
CA ILE A 125 -17.26 7.46 -4.18
C ILE A 125 -17.00 8.15 -2.84
N PHE A 126 -15.83 7.93 -2.22
CA PHE A 126 -15.45 8.54 -0.95
C PHE A 126 -14.49 9.73 -1.09
N ARG A 127 -14.29 10.27 -2.30
CA ARG A 127 -13.32 11.36 -2.57
C ARG A 127 -13.53 12.61 -1.72
N ASN A 128 -14.79 12.89 -1.37
CA ASN A 128 -15.17 14.07 -0.57
C ASN A 128 -15.17 13.81 0.94
N THR A 129 -14.80 12.61 1.39
CA THR A 129 -14.69 12.33 2.82
C THR A 129 -13.43 12.98 3.39
N ARG A 130 -13.52 13.48 4.63
CA ARG A 130 -12.37 14.08 5.33
C ARG A 130 -11.20 13.11 5.47
N TRP A 131 -11.51 11.83 5.70
CA TRP A 131 -10.51 10.77 5.78
C TRP A 131 -9.74 10.63 4.47
N PHE A 132 -10.43 10.49 3.33
CA PHE A 132 -9.76 10.33 2.03
C PHE A 132 -8.95 11.57 1.65
N GLN A 133 -9.50 12.76 1.86
CA GLN A 133 -8.79 14.02 1.61
C GLN A 133 -7.52 14.12 2.47
N PHE A 134 -7.58 13.67 3.73
CA PHE A 134 -6.42 13.65 4.62
C PHE A 134 -5.33 12.70 4.12
N ILE A 135 -5.66 11.45 3.80
CA ILE A 135 -4.65 10.48 3.33
C ILE A 135 -4.11 10.84 1.93
N SER A 136 -4.95 11.42 1.06
CA SER A 136 -4.52 11.91 -0.25
C SER A 136 -3.54 13.09 -0.11
N GLU A 137 -3.84 14.06 0.76
CA GLU A 137 -2.92 15.17 1.02
C GLU A 137 -1.63 14.69 1.69
N HIS A 138 -1.72 13.73 2.63
CA HIS A 138 -0.56 13.10 3.27
C HIS A 138 0.39 12.49 2.22
N HIS A 139 -0.16 11.76 1.24
CA HIS A 139 0.59 11.18 0.12
C HIS A 139 1.08 12.24 -0.87
N ARG A 140 0.31 13.30 -1.13
CA ARG A 140 0.77 14.43 -1.95
C ARG A 140 2.00 15.11 -1.36
N LEU A 141 2.04 15.27 -0.04
CA LEU A 141 3.21 15.80 0.66
C LEU A 141 4.41 14.85 0.55
N HIS A 142 4.18 13.53 0.58
CA HIS A 142 5.22 12.53 0.32
C HIS A 142 5.83 12.67 -1.08
N HIS A 143 5.02 12.86 -2.13
CA HIS A 143 5.53 13.14 -3.48
C HIS A 143 6.42 14.39 -3.56
N ASN A 144 6.08 15.43 -2.80
CA ASN A 144 6.89 16.65 -2.74
C ASN A 144 8.20 16.43 -1.97
N LYS A 145 8.13 15.68 -0.87
CA LYS A 145 9.25 15.35 0.02
C LYS A 145 9.25 13.85 0.33
N ALA A 146 9.97 13.07 -0.48
CA ALA A 146 10.01 11.60 -0.42
C ALA A 146 10.64 11.00 0.86
N SER A 147 10.95 11.83 1.86
CA SER A 147 11.51 11.43 3.15
C SER A 147 10.52 11.45 4.32
N ILE A 148 9.24 11.71 4.05
CA ILE A 148 8.15 11.75 5.05
C ILE A 148 6.95 10.95 4.54
N ASN A 149 5.98 10.62 5.42
CA ASN A 149 4.65 10.17 5.02
C ASN A 149 4.62 8.90 4.13
N TYR A 150 5.29 7.84 4.56
CA TYR A 150 5.39 6.58 3.80
C TYR A 150 4.12 5.73 3.79
N ASN A 151 3.07 6.10 4.53
CA ASN A 151 1.84 5.31 4.58
C ASN A 151 0.72 5.91 3.73
N VAL A 152 0.07 5.06 2.95
CA VAL A 152 -1.03 5.34 2.02
C VAL A 152 -2.37 4.90 2.60
N VAL A 153 -2.45 3.69 3.18
CA VAL A 153 -3.74 3.12 3.65
C VAL A 153 -4.18 3.75 4.96
N GLN A 154 -3.30 3.71 5.95
CA GLN A 154 -3.52 4.29 7.27
C GLN A 154 -2.39 5.30 7.47
N ALA A 155 -2.70 6.60 7.41
CA ALA A 155 -1.72 7.66 7.66
C ALA A 155 -1.36 7.70 9.16
N VAL A 156 -0.58 6.70 9.59
CA VAL A 156 0.04 6.61 10.90
C VAL A 156 1.35 7.38 10.79
N VAL A 157 1.53 8.38 11.66
CA VAL A 157 2.81 9.09 11.76
C VAL A 157 3.78 8.20 12.53
N LEU A 158 4.62 7.47 11.80
CA LEU A 158 5.74 6.66 12.30
C LEU A 158 7.07 7.31 11.94
#